data_AF-A0A2M7KVB9-F1
#
_entry.id   AF-A0A2M7KVB9-F1
#
_cell.length_a   1.000
_cell.length_b   1.000
_cell.length_c   1.000
_cell.angle_alpha   90.00
_cell.angle_beta   90.00
_cell.angle_gamma   90.00
#
_symmetry.space_group_name_H-M   'P 1'
#
loop_
_entity.id
_entity.type
_entity.pdbx_description
1 polymer ?
#
loop_
_entity_poly.entity_id
_entity_poly.type
_entity_poly.pdbx_seq_one_letter_code
_entity_poly.pdbx_strand_id
1 'polypeptide(L)'
;MPWSDLGSEPIPGAVIGLNVCRDRYVGAARGWTNWAQTKANFHDPERFAHLVLSPTGEQLGALGEAFRKGERQGAILVYGQEGFSDTSYRALAGAALAQLEELLAGLGKVKDQEADATTKAELAKRLDAYRAEVAPFRTHIDSRASLEAAEWMKMDLRVSQLRGELGEVIWQARLSALLSGI
;
A
#
# COMPACT_ATOMS: atom_id res chain seq x y z
N MET A 1 -14.28 12.60 -21.81
CA MET A 1 -15.58 11.92 -21.61
C MET A 1 -16.66 13.00 -21.54
N PRO A 2 -17.79 12.86 -22.25
CA PRO A 2 -18.90 13.82 -22.15
C PRO A 2 -19.68 13.57 -20.85
N TRP A 3 -19.19 14.14 -19.75
CA TRP A 3 -19.72 13.90 -18.39
C TRP A 3 -21.18 14.36 -18.22
N SER A 4 -21.57 15.43 -18.92
CA SER A 4 -22.94 15.95 -18.96
C SER A 4 -23.96 14.90 -19.40
N ASP A 5 -23.61 14.08 -20.39
CA ASP A 5 -24.50 13.06 -20.96
C ASP A 5 -24.65 11.85 -20.03
N LEU A 6 -23.71 11.70 -19.08
CA LEU A 6 -23.69 10.67 -18.04
C LEU A 6 -24.32 11.14 -16.72
N GLY A 7 -24.82 12.38 -16.66
CA GLY A 7 -25.44 12.94 -15.44
C GLY A 7 -24.47 13.05 -14.26
N SER A 8 -23.17 13.18 -14.53
CA SER A 8 -22.12 13.28 -13.51
C SER A 8 -21.19 14.45 -13.83
N GLU A 9 -20.56 15.01 -12.80
CA GLU A 9 -19.57 16.08 -12.95
C GLU A 9 -18.39 15.79 -12.01
N PRO A 10 -17.47 14.90 -12.40
CA PRO A 10 -16.38 14.50 -11.53
C PRO A 10 -15.38 15.65 -11.35
N ILE A 11 -14.89 15.82 -10.13
CA ILE A 11 -13.88 16.82 -9.77
C ILE A 11 -12.45 16.25 -9.95
N PRO A 12 -11.41 17.11 -10.05
CA PRO A 12 -10.03 16.66 -10.05
C PRO A 12 -9.71 15.76 -8.84
N GLY A 13 -9.01 14.64 -9.10
CA GLY A 13 -8.70 13.61 -8.11
C GLY A 13 -9.79 12.54 -7.92
N ALA A 14 -10.95 12.66 -8.59
CA ALA A 14 -11.97 11.62 -8.55
C ALA A 14 -11.45 10.30 -9.16
N VAL A 15 -11.69 9.19 -8.43
CA VAL A 15 -11.39 7.83 -8.90
C VAL A 15 -12.61 7.27 -9.61
N ILE A 16 -12.41 6.83 -10.84
CA ILE A 16 -13.44 6.24 -11.69
C ILE A 16 -13.00 4.81 -12.03
N GLY A 17 -13.86 3.84 -11.72
CA GLY A 17 -13.65 2.46 -12.16
C GLY A 17 -13.82 2.38 -13.68
N LEU A 18 -12.79 1.93 -14.39
CA LEU A 18 -12.85 1.67 -15.83
C LEU A 18 -12.97 0.17 -16.06
N ASN A 19 -14.12 -0.28 -16.53
CA ASN A 19 -14.28 -1.66 -17.00
C ASN A 19 -13.74 -1.77 -18.44
N VAL A 20 -12.42 -1.76 -18.60
CA VAL A 20 -11.75 -2.10 -19.87
C VAL A 20 -11.40 -3.59 -19.82
N CYS A 21 -12.35 -4.43 -20.20
CA CYS A 21 -12.19 -5.89 -20.16
C CYS A 21 -11.99 -6.51 -21.55
N ARG A 22 -11.74 -5.72 -22.59
CA ARG A 22 -11.54 -6.27 -23.94
C ARG A 22 -10.37 -5.58 -24.62
N ASP A 23 -9.38 -6.39 -24.92
CA ASP A 23 -8.34 -6.04 -25.87
C ASP A 23 -8.53 -6.87 -27.13
N ARG A 24 -8.18 -6.27 -28.26
CA ARG A 24 -8.17 -6.97 -29.54
C ARG A 24 -6.74 -7.41 -29.77
N TYR A 25 -6.46 -8.70 -29.55
CA TYR A 25 -5.18 -9.25 -29.93
C TYR A 25 -5.06 -9.22 -31.46
N VAL A 26 -4.26 -8.29 -31.97
CA VAL A 26 -4.06 -8.05 -33.42
C VAL A 26 -3.10 -9.07 -34.06
N GLY A 27 -2.86 -10.22 -33.41
CA GLY A 27 -2.13 -11.34 -34.00
C GLY A 27 -2.97 -12.12 -35.04
N ALA A 28 -2.38 -13.14 -35.64
CA ALA A 28 -2.99 -13.92 -36.73
C ALA A 28 -4.39 -14.49 -36.39
N ALA A 29 -4.63 -14.81 -35.12
CA ALA A 29 -5.90 -15.36 -34.64
C ALA A 29 -7.02 -14.32 -34.44
N ARG A 30 -6.73 -13.01 -34.52
CA ARG A 30 -7.69 -11.89 -34.31
C ARG A 30 -8.66 -12.14 -33.15
N GLY A 31 -8.12 -12.60 -32.02
CA GLY A 31 -8.90 -12.98 -30.85
C GLY A 31 -9.25 -11.78 -29.98
N TRP A 32 -10.44 -11.81 -29.37
CA TRP A 32 -10.74 -10.95 -28.24
C TRP A 32 -10.12 -11.56 -26.99
N THR A 33 -9.21 -10.83 -26.36
CA THR A 33 -8.62 -11.21 -25.06
C THR A 33 -9.22 -10.33 -23.97
N ASN A 34 -9.33 -10.88 -22.77
CA ASN A 34 -9.85 -10.18 -21.61
C ASN A 34 -8.77 -10.21 -20.51
N TRP A 35 -8.40 -9.04 -20.02
CA TRP A 35 -7.42 -8.92 -18.94
C TRP A 35 -8.04 -9.16 -17.55
N ALA A 36 -9.38 -9.11 -17.44
CA ALA A 36 -10.13 -9.37 -16.22
C ALA A 36 -10.68 -10.81 -16.18
N GLN A 37 -10.62 -11.45 -15.01
CA GLN A 37 -11.26 -12.75 -14.75
C GLN A 37 -12.80 -12.61 -14.79
N THR A 38 -13.39 -12.71 -15.97
CA THR A 38 -14.83 -12.46 -16.18
C THR A 38 -15.73 -13.68 -16.02
N LYS A 39 -15.19 -14.84 -15.66
CA LYS A 39 -15.98 -16.08 -15.53
C LYS A 39 -16.92 -16.08 -14.30
N ALA A 40 -16.64 -15.27 -13.27
CA ALA A 40 -17.48 -15.15 -12.07
C ALA A 40 -17.48 -13.76 -11.41
N ASN A 41 -16.48 -12.90 -11.69
CA ASN A 41 -16.25 -11.67 -10.92
C ASN A 41 -16.51 -10.39 -11.73
N PHE A 42 -17.34 -10.44 -12.78
CA PHE A 42 -17.66 -9.26 -13.59
C PHE A 42 -18.40 -8.17 -12.81
N HIS A 43 -19.11 -8.55 -11.75
CA HIS A 43 -19.81 -7.64 -10.84
C HIS A 43 -18.96 -7.19 -9.65
N ASP A 44 -17.66 -7.46 -9.65
CA ASP A 44 -16.73 -7.05 -8.60
C ASP A 44 -15.90 -5.84 -9.10
N PRO A 45 -16.40 -4.61 -8.89
CA PRO A 45 -15.76 -3.41 -9.43
C PRO A 45 -14.35 -3.17 -8.90
N GLU A 46 -14.01 -3.72 -7.73
CA GLU A 46 -12.68 -3.60 -7.14
C GLU A 46 -11.60 -4.30 -7.97
N ARG A 47 -12.00 -5.20 -8.87
CA ARG A 47 -11.08 -5.95 -9.75
C ARG A 47 -10.75 -5.23 -11.06
N PHE A 48 -11.41 -4.11 -11.39
CA PHE A 48 -11.12 -3.34 -12.60
C PHE A 48 -9.98 -2.34 -12.42
N ALA A 49 -9.41 -1.89 -13.54
CA ALA A 49 -8.43 -0.81 -13.54
C ALA A 49 -9.07 0.51 -13.08
N HIS A 50 -8.29 1.34 -12.40
CA HIS A 50 -8.72 2.66 -11.95
C HIS A 50 -8.27 3.74 -12.94
N LEU A 51 -9.19 4.63 -13.31
CA LEU A 51 -8.86 5.91 -13.94
C LEU A 51 -8.94 7.00 -12.88
N VAL A 52 -7.91 7.83 -12.80
CA VAL A 52 -7.91 8.99 -11.90
C VAL A 52 -7.85 10.24 -12.76
N LEU A 53 -8.80 11.15 -12.57
CA LEU A 53 -8.90 12.36 -13.41
C LEU A 53 -7.99 13.47 -12.90
N SER A 54 -7.03 13.85 -13.72
CA SER A 54 -6.12 14.99 -13.49
C SER A 54 -5.55 15.05 -12.06
N PRO A 55 -5.03 13.96 -11.48
CA PRO A 55 -4.56 13.99 -10.11
C PRO A 55 -3.21 14.71 -10.00
N THR A 56 -2.94 15.31 -8.85
CA THR A 56 -1.55 15.61 -8.44
C THR A 56 -0.83 14.33 -8.02
N GLY A 57 0.49 14.37 -7.87
CA GLY A 57 1.24 13.21 -7.38
C GLY A 57 0.83 12.81 -5.95
N GLU A 58 0.58 13.80 -5.09
CA GLU A 58 0.11 13.57 -3.72
C GLU A 58 -1.28 12.92 -3.70
N GLN A 59 -2.18 13.37 -4.59
CA GLN A 59 -3.50 12.77 -4.73
C GLN A 59 -3.39 11.31 -5.17
N LEU A 60 -2.51 10.98 -6.13
CA LEU A 60 -2.26 9.58 -6.51
C LEU A 60 -1.71 8.75 -5.35
N GLY A 61 -0.80 9.32 -4.55
CA GLY A 61 -0.24 8.60 -3.40
C GLY A 61 -1.27 8.35 -2.29
N ALA A 62 -2.17 9.30 -2.05
CA ALA A 62 -3.26 9.15 -1.10
C ALA A 62 -4.26 8.04 -1.50
N LEU A 63 -4.31 7.66 -2.78
CA LEU A 63 -5.18 6.60 -3.29
C LEU A 63 -4.60 5.18 -3.13
N GLY A 64 -3.45 5.04 -2.47
CA GLY A 64 -2.76 3.75 -2.34
C GLY A 64 -3.60 2.63 -1.72
N GLU A 65 -4.50 2.94 -0.76
CA GLU A 65 -5.43 1.95 -0.20
C GLU A 65 -6.53 1.56 -1.19
N ALA A 66 -7.09 2.54 -1.91
CA ALA A 66 -8.10 2.30 -2.94
C ALA A 66 -7.55 1.38 -4.06
N PHE A 67 -6.29 1.57 -4.45
CA PHE A 67 -5.64 0.72 -5.46
C PHE A 67 -5.41 -0.71 -4.98
N ARG A 68 -5.30 -0.94 -3.66
CA ARG A 68 -5.07 -2.25 -3.04
C ARG A 68 -6.36 -3.00 -2.67
N LYS A 69 -7.54 -2.42 -2.91
CA LYS A 69 -8.85 -3.13 -2.79
C LYS A 69 -8.88 -4.41 -3.64
N GLY A 70 -9.69 -5.38 -3.21
CA GLY A 70 -9.74 -6.70 -3.83
C GLY A 70 -8.47 -7.55 -3.66
N GLU A 71 -7.79 -7.43 -2.50
CA GLU A 71 -6.59 -8.21 -2.13
C GLU A 71 -5.39 -8.05 -3.06
N ARG A 72 -5.28 -6.90 -3.75
CA ARG A 72 -4.14 -6.64 -4.64
C ARG A 72 -2.87 -6.42 -3.83
N GLN A 73 -1.80 -7.10 -4.24
CA GLN A 73 -0.49 -7.04 -3.61
C GLN A 73 0.58 -6.52 -4.57
N GLY A 74 1.68 -6.03 -4.00
CA GLY A 74 2.81 -5.51 -4.74
C GLY A 74 2.80 -3.99 -4.90
N ALA A 75 3.90 -3.48 -5.46
CA ALA A 75 4.15 -2.06 -5.60
C ALA A 75 3.19 -1.41 -6.60
N ILE A 76 2.68 -0.24 -6.23
CA ILE A 76 1.95 0.63 -7.15
C ILE A 76 2.96 1.29 -8.07
N LEU A 77 2.86 1.03 -9.38
CA LEU A 77 3.70 1.65 -10.40
C LEU A 77 2.97 2.85 -11.01
N VAL A 78 3.63 4.01 -11.00
CA VAL A 78 3.12 5.24 -11.58
C VAL A 78 3.95 5.58 -12.82
N TYR A 79 3.30 5.55 -13.98
CA TYR A 79 3.87 6.00 -15.24
C TYR A 79 3.42 7.44 -15.51
N GLY A 80 4.36 8.38 -15.54
CA GLY A 80 4.06 9.81 -15.72
C GLY A 80 5.26 10.57 -16.29
N GLN A 81 5.09 11.87 -16.50
CA GLN A 81 6.21 12.76 -16.83
C GLN A 81 7.20 12.83 -15.66
N GLU A 82 8.47 13.14 -15.97
CA GLU A 82 9.54 13.27 -14.99
C GLU A 82 9.14 14.21 -13.82
N GLY A 83 9.45 13.80 -12.59
CA GLY A 83 9.08 14.52 -11.36
C GLY A 83 7.66 14.27 -10.83
N PHE A 84 6.70 13.92 -11.70
CA PHE A 84 5.33 13.58 -11.28
C PHE A 84 5.28 12.24 -10.51
N SER A 85 6.03 11.25 -11.01
CA SER A 85 6.18 9.94 -10.37
C SER A 85 6.89 10.04 -9.01
N ASP A 86 7.93 10.86 -8.89
CA ASP A 86 8.67 11.07 -7.62
C ASP A 86 7.74 11.55 -6.51
N THR A 87 6.95 12.59 -6.79
CA THR A 87 5.98 13.15 -5.84
C THR A 87 4.95 12.10 -5.40
N SER A 88 4.49 11.27 -6.36
CA SER A 88 3.56 10.18 -6.08
C SER A 88 4.19 9.10 -5.19
N TYR A 89 5.41 8.68 -5.50
CA TYR A 89 6.12 7.66 -4.73
C TYR A 89 6.45 8.13 -3.31
N ARG A 90 6.80 9.40 -3.11
CA ARG A 90 6.98 9.97 -1.77
C ARG A 90 5.70 9.94 -0.95
N ALA A 91 4.58 10.32 -1.55
CA ALA A 91 3.30 10.29 -0.86
C ALA A 91 2.91 8.85 -0.47
N LEU A 92 3.09 7.88 -1.39
CA LEU A 92 2.89 6.45 -1.10
C LEU A 92 3.81 5.95 0.02
N ALA A 93 5.08 6.33 -0.04
CA ALA A 93 6.08 5.93 0.94
C ALA A 93 5.82 6.54 2.33
N GLY A 94 5.45 7.81 2.39
CA GLY A 94 5.08 8.49 3.63
C GLY A 94 3.87 7.83 4.30
N ALA A 95 2.84 7.49 3.52
CA ALA A 95 1.68 6.77 4.03
C ALA A 95 2.05 5.35 4.53
N ALA A 96 2.86 4.62 3.76
CA ALA A 96 3.30 3.27 4.13
C ALA A 96 4.15 3.27 5.42
N LEU A 97 5.06 4.25 5.57
CA LEU A 97 5.84 4.41 6.80
C LEU A 97 4.97 4.83 7.99
N ALA A 98 3.99 5.71 7.80
CA ALA A 98 3.09 6.09 8.88
C ALA A 98 2.33 4.88 9.44
N GLN A 99 1.82 3.99 8.56
CA GLN A 99 1.17 2.74 8.99
C GLN A 99 2.14 1.81 9.74
N LEU A 100 3.40 1.75 9.31
CA LEU A 100 4.43 0.97 9.99
C LEU A 100 4.79 1.55 11.37
N GLU A 101 4.88 2.88 11.48
CA GLU A 101 5.10 3.59 12.74
C GLU A 101 3.96 3.36 13.74
N GLU A 102 2.71 3.29 13.28
CA GLU A 102 1.57 2.92 14.13
C GLU A 102 1.70 1.49 14.69
N LEU A 103 2.14 0.52 13.89
CA LEU A 103 2.41 -0.84 14.35
C LEU A 103 3.55 -0.87 15.37
N LEU A 104 4.62 -0.12 15.14
CA LEU A 104 5.73 0.01 16.10
C LEU A 104 5.26 0.61 17.43
N ALA A 105 4.42 1.64 17.38
CA ALA A 105 3.79 2.21 18.56
C ALA A 105 2.88 1.18 19.27
N GLY A 106 2.14 0.38 18.50
CA GLY A 106 1.33 -0.74 18.99
C GLY A 106 2.15 -1.79 19.73
N LEU A 107 3.28 -2.23 19.16
CA LEU A 107 4.22 -3.15 19.81
C LEU A 107 4.82 -2.54 21.08
N GLY A 108 5.15 -1.24 21.06
CA GLY A 108 5.60 -0.50 22.24
C GLY A 108 4.60 -0.55 23.39
N LYS A 109 3.31 -0.34 23.10
CA LYS A 109 2.23 -0.46 24.11
C LYS A 109 2.12 -1.87 24.67
N VAL A 110 2.19 -2.90 23.82
CA VAL A 110 2.15 -4.31 24.27
C VAL A 110 3.33 -4.61 25.20
N LYS A 111 4.54 -4.20 24.83
CA LYS A 111 5.73 -4.30 25.67
C LYS A 111 5.56 -3.59 27.02
N ASP A 112 4.95 -2.40 27.05
CA ASP A 112 4.78 -1.64 28.28
C ASP A 112 3.75 -2.28 29.22
N GLN A 113 2.74 -2.96 28.67
CA GLN A 113 1.70 -3.69 29.39
C GLN A 113 2.14 -5.09 29.85
N GLU A 114 3.21 -5.64 29.28
CA GLU A 114 3.74 -6.95 29.65
C GLU A 114 4.28 -6.96 31.09
N ALA A 115 3.85 -7.97 31.85
CA ALA A 115 4.22 -8.16 33.25
C ALA A 115 5.49 -9.02 33.39
N ASP A 116 5.69 -9.98 32.48
CA ASP A 116 6.89 -10.82 32.49
C ASP A 116 8.12 -10.05 32.00
N ALA A 117 9.13 -9.94 32.87
CA ALA A 117 10.32 -9.14 32.60
C ALA A 117 11.15 -9.69 31.42
N THR A 118 11.17 -11.01 31.23
CA THR A 118 11.89 -11.66 30.13
C THR A 118 11.22 -11.37 28.79
N THR A 119 9.91 -11.55 28.70
CA THR A 119 9.09 -11.25 27.52
C THR A 119 9.17 -9.77 27.18
N LYS A 120 9.08 -8.89 28.18
CA LYS A 120 9.25 -7.45 28.00
C LYS A 120 10.62 -7.07 27.41
N ALA A 121 11.70 -7.71 27.85
CA ALA A 121 13.03 -7.47 27.33
C ALA A 121 13.18 -7.94 25.87
N GLU A 122 12.60 -9.09 25.52
CA GLU A 122 12.59 -9.59 24.14
C GLU A 122 11.77 -8.69 23.21
N LEU A 123 10.58 -8.24 23.64
CA LEU A 123 9.78 -7.28 22.88
C LEU A 123 10.51 -5.93 22.70
N ALA A 124 11.26 -5.47 23.71
CA ALA A 124 12.11 -4.28 23.60
C ALA A 124 13.17 -4.44 22.51
N LYS A 125 13.91 -5.56 22.54
CA LYS A 125 14.94 -5.87 21.56
C LYS A 125 14.38 -5.91 20.13
N ARG A 126 13.22 -6.55 19.92
CA ARG A 126 12.55 -6.58 18.61
C ARG A 126 12.12 -5.21 18.15
N LEU A 127 11.51 -4.41 19.05
CA LEU A 127 11.09 -3.05 18.75
C LEU A 127 12.27 -2.17 18.30
N ASP A 128 13.42 -2.27 19.00
CA ASP A 128 14.62 -1.51 18.64
C ASP A 128 15.22 -1.98 17.30
N ALA A 129 15.23 -3.29 17.04
CA ALA A 129 15.66 -3.83 15.75
C ALA A 129 14.80 -3.31 14.59
N TYR A 130 13.47 -3.35 14.73
CA TYR A 130 12.57 -2.82 13.70
C TYR A 130 12.72 -1.31 13.51
N ARG A 131 12.88 -0.54 14.60
CA ARG A 131 13.14 0.91 14.50
C ARG A 131 14.44 1.21 13.76
N ALA A 132 15.51 0.48 14.06
CA ALA A 132 16.79 0.62 13.39
C ALA A 132 16.67 0.32 11.88
N GLU A 133 15.83 -0.64 11.51
CA GLU A 133 15.58 -0.98 10.12
C GLU A 133 14.69 0.03 9.37
N VAL A 134 13.75 0.68 10.07
CA VAL A 134 12.87 1.69 9.47
C VAL A 134 13.56 3.05 9.30
N ALA A 135 14.51 3.39 10.16
CA ALA A 135 15.18 4.70 10.19
C ALA A 135 15.83 5.13 8.84
N PRO A 136 16.49 4.24 8.07
CA PRO A 136 17.01 4.59 6.75
C PRO A 136 15.93 4.98 5.74
N PHE A 137 14.77 4.29 5.73
CA PHE A 137 13.65 4.64 4.86
C PHE A 137 13.12 6.03 5.20
N ARG A 138 13.00 6.34 6.49
CA ARG A 138 12.56 7.66 6.95
C ARG A 138 13.52 8.76 6.51
N THR A 139 14.81 8.55 6.76
CA THR A 139 15.87 9.49 6.35
C THR A 139 15.82 9.73 4.84
N HIS A 140 15.63 8.67 4.05
CA HIS A 140 15.59 8.77 2.60
C HIS A 140 14.39 9.61 2.12
N ILE A 141 13.19 9.38 2.66
CA ILE A 141 12.00 10.18 2.32
C ILE A 141 12.19 11.65 2.72
N ASP A 142 12.70 11.90 3.94
CA ASP A 142 12.90 13.24 4.49
C ASP A 142 14.01 14.03 3.75
N SER A 143 15.00 13.33 3.16
CA SER A 143 16.12 13.95 2.43
C SER A 143 15.74 14.68 1.14
N ARG A 144 14.51 14.48 0.63
CA ARG A 144 14.04 14.98 -0.68
C ARG A 144 14.89 14.53 -1.89
N ALA A 145 15.78 13.56 -1.73
CA ALA A 145 16.48 12.91 -2.84
C ALA A 145 15.49 12.10 -3.68
N SER A 146 15.57 12.16 -5.03
CA SER A 146 14.65 11.47 -5.96
C SER A 146 14.41 10.02 -5.55
N LEU A 147 13.15 9.60 -5.56
CA LEU A 147 12.72 8.24 -5.29
C LEU A 147 12.25 7.61 -6.60
N GLU A 148 13.13 6.84 -7.23
CA GLU A 148 12.84 6.20 -8.51
C GLU A 148 11.93 4.99 -8.33
N ALA A 149 11.26 4.58 -9.42
CA ALA A 149 10.33 3.45 -9.38
C ALA A 149 10.96 2.16 -8.83
N ALA A 150 12.21 1.86 -9.20
CA ALA A 150 12.91 0.67 -8.72
C ALA A 150 13.24 0.73 -7.22
N GLU A 151 13.52 1.92 -6.69
CA GLU A 151 13.79 2.14 -5.27
C GLU A 151 12.49 2.07 -4.47
N TRP A 152 11.44 2.71 -4.98
CA TRP A 152 10.09 2.59 -4.44
C TRP A 152 9.64 1.12 -4.34
N MET A 153 9.79 0.33 -5.40
CA MET A 153 9.41 -1.09 -5.38
C MET A 153 10.12 -1.87 -4.28
N LYS A 154 11.42 -1.64 -4.08
CA LYS A 154 12.20 -2.31 -3.02
C LYS A 154 11.72 -1.88 -1.64
N MET A 155 11.48 -0.59 -1.45
CA MET A 155 11.00 -0.03 -0.19
C MET A 155 9.59 -0.52 0.14
N ASP A 156 8.64 -0.46 -0.81
CA ASP A 156 7.26 -0.93 -0.62
C ASP A 156 7.22 -2.42 -0.28
N LEU A 157 8.04 -3.24 -0.96
CA LEU A 157 8.16 -4.65 -0.63
C LEU A 157 8.66 -4.85 0.80
N ARG A 158 9.75 -4.17 1.19
CA ARG A 158 10.32 -4.37 2.53
C ARG A 158 9.40 -3.83 3.63
N VAL A 159 8.79 -2.67 3.42
CA VAL A 159 7.80 -2.10 4.35
C VAL A 159 6.59 -3.04 4.49
N SER A 160 6.11 -3.63 3.40
CA SER A 160 5.01 -4.59 3.44
C SER A 160 5.38 -5.87 4.22
N GLN A 161 6.60 -6.39 4.04
CA GLN A 161 7.11 -7.52 4.82
C GLN A 161 7.18 -7.17 6.32
N LEU A 162 7.80 -6.05 6.65
CA LEU A 162 7.92 -5.57 8.04
C LEU A 162 6.55 -5.41 8.71
N ARG A 163 5.55 -4.90 7.98
CA ARG A 163 4.17 -4.82 8.49
C ARG A 163 3.58 -6.19 8.81
N GLY A 164 3.80 -7.18 7.94
CA GLY A 164 3.36 -8.56 8.17
C GLY A 164 4.02 -9.16 9.40
N GLU A 165 5.35 -9.08 9.48
CA GLU A 165 6.15 -9.56 10.60
C GLU A 165 5.73 -8.90 11.93
N LEU A 166 5.62 -7.56 11.96
CA LEU A 166 5.17 -6.81 13.15
C LEU A 166 3.74 -7.16 13.56
N GLY A 167 2.83 -7.29 12.59
CA GLY A 167 1.46 -7.70 12.84
C GLY A 167 1.39 -9.07 13.53
N GLU A 168 2.19 -10.03 13.07
CA GLU A 168 2.30 -11.35 13.67
C GLU A 168 2.87 -11.27 15.09
N VAL A 169 3.96 -10.53 15.32
CA VAL A 169 4.56 -10.38 16.66
C VAL A 169 3.57 -9.75 17.64
N ILE A 170 2.85 -8.70 17.23
CA ILE A 170 1.83 -8.05 18.07
C ILE A 170 0.70 -9.03 18.40
N TRP A 171 0.23 -9.80 17.42
CA TRP A 171 -0.81 -10.79 17.63
C TRP A 171 -0.37 -11.89 18.60
N GLN A 172 0.83 -12.47 18.40
CA GLN A 172 1.40 -13.49 19.27
C GLN A 172 1.57 -12.97 20.71
N ALA A 173 2.11 -11.77 20.88
CA ALA A 173 2.30 -11.17 22.20
C ALA A 173 0.97 -10.93 22.94
N ARG A 174 -0.06 -10.45 22.23
CA ARG A 174 -1.42 -10.29 22.80
C ARG A 174 -2.04 -11.63 23.18
N LEU A 175 -1.88 -12.65 22.33
CA LEU A 175 -2.40 -13.99 22.61
C LEU A 175 -1.73 -14.59 23.85
N SER A 176 -0.41 -14.49 23.97
CA SER A 176 0.33 -14.94 25.15
C SER A 176 -0.15 -14.23 26.42
N ALA A 177 -0.29 -12.90 26.37
CA ALA A 177 -0.79 -12.13 27.52
C ALA A 177 -2.22 -12.55 27.94
N LEU A 178 -3.10 -12.86 26.98
CA LEU A 178 -4.44 -13.37 27.27
C LEU A 178 -4.40 -14.76 27.92
N LEU A 179 -3.55 -15.66 27.42
CA LEU A 179 -3.42 -17.02 27.94
C LEU A 179 -2.75 -17.06 29.32
N SER A 180 -1.82 -16.16 29.61
CA SER A 180 -1.17 -16.04 30.93
C SER A 180 -2.05 -15.36 31.99
N GLY A 181 -3.14 -14.71 31.58
CA GLY A 181 -4.12 -14.09 32.48
C GLY A 181 -5.31 -14.99 32.86
N ILE A 182 -5.37 -16.21 32.33
CA ILE A 182 -6.33 -17.29 32.70
C ILE A 182 -5.63 -18.24 33.66
#